data_AF-A0A1G8I4I9-F1
#
_entry.id   AF-A0A1G8I4I9-F1
#
_cell.length_a   1.000
_cell.length_b   1.000
_cell.length_c   1.000
_cell.angle_alpha   90.00
_cell.angle_beta   90.00
_cell.angle_gamma   90.00
#
_symmetry.space_group_name_H-M   'P 1'
#
loop_
_entity.id
_entity.type
_entity.pdbx_description
1 polymer ?
#
loop_
_entity_poly.entity_id
_entity_poly.type
_entity_poly.pdbx_seq_one_letter_code
_entity_poly.pdbx_strand_id
1 'polypeptide(L)'
;MDSALPRVSLRTTYSPPRIALMAVGVTAAWILSVSLGAVLRVDPGVAKISLIVHTISLVAAFGAVLLVDWVGFLWLISRRKLVETSRIESAAMPIIWGGLAGLLVTGALINPVMENPLTIIKMCAVLVLMLNGILLIPCMRRLNSMPAGTRFSDVPPGMRVHLLICLAISQTCWWTAMVVGFINSTDLF
;
A
#
# COMPACT_ATOMS: atom_id res chain seq x y z
N MET A 1 -19.00 23.03 39.34
CA MET A 1 -19.79 22.85 38.10
C MET A 1 -18.89 22.12 37.12
N ASP A 2 -18.91 20.79 37.21
CA ASP A 2 -18.13 19.90 36.36
C ASP A 2 -18.76 19.87 34.96
N SER A 3 -18.10 20.53 34.01
CA SER A 3 -18.44 20.40 32.60
C SER A 3 -17.94 19.04 32.11
N ALA A 4 -18.82 18.05 32.18
CA ALA A 4 -18.63 16.76 31.53
C ALA A 4 -18.45 16.99 30.02
N LEU A 5 -17.20 16.95 29.57
CA LEU A 5 -16.88 16.93 28.15
C LEU A 5 -17.59 15.72 27.52
N PRO A 6 -18.33 15.90 26.41
CA PRO A 6 -19.00 14.80 25.75
C PRO A 6 -17.96 13.77 25.33
N ARG A 7 -18.04 12.56 25.89
CA ARG A 7 -17.27 11.41 25.42
C ARG A 7 -17.70 11.12 23.99
N VAL A 8 -16.98 11.69 23.03
CA VAL A 8 -17.08 11.32 21.62
C VAL A 8 -16.89 9.80 21.58
N SER A 9 -17.96 9.08 21.27
CA SER A 9 -17.92 7.63 21.21
C SER A 9 -16.94 7.25 20.10
N LEU A 10 -15.78 6.72 20.48
CA LEU A 10 -14.75 6.16 19.61
C LEU A 10 -15.24 4.84 18.96
N ARG A 11 -16.47 4.83 18.43
CA ARG A 11 -17.19 3.62 18.01
C ARG A 11 -17.15 3.41 16.49
N THR A 12 -16.04 3.76 15.87
CA THR A 12 -15.74 3.36 14.48
C THR A 12 -14.35 2.73 14.37
N THR A 13 -13.93 2.01 15.41
CA THR A 13 -12.91 0.95 15.26
C THR A 13 -13.44 -0.01 14.20
N TYR A 14 -12.70 -0.24 13.11
CA TYR A 14 -13.03 -1.38 12.24
C TYR A 14 -13.06 -2.61 13.14
N SER A 15 -14.20 -3.28 13.17
CA SER A 15 -14.27 -4.56 13.85
C SER A 15 -13.26 -5.49 13.17
N PRO A 16 -12.50 -6.31 13.92
CA PRO A 16 -11.61 -7.33 13.36
C PRO A 16 -12.17 -8.08 12.13
N PRO A 17 -13.47 -8.45 12.06
CA PRO A 17 -14.04 -9.07 10.86
C PRO A 17 -13.99 -8.21 9.59
N ARG A 18 -14.07 -6.88 9.68
CA ARG A 18 -13.98 -6.01 8.50
C ARG A 18 -12.57 -5.98 7.92
N ILE A 19 -11.55 -5.91 8.78
CA ILE A 19 -10.14 -5.99 8.35
C ILE A 19 -9.85 -7.36 7.73
N ALA A 20 -10.34 -8.43 8.37
CA ALA A 20 -10.23 -9.78 7.82
C ALA A 20 -10.91 -9.90 6.44
N LEU A 21 -12.12 -9.35 6.27
CA LEU A 21 -12.82 -9.35 4.99
C LEU A 21 -12.05 -8.60 3.90
N MET A 22 -11.48 -7.43 4.24
CA MET A 22 -10.63 -6.68 3.31
C MET A 22 -9.37 -7.47 2.94
N ALA A 23 -8.70 -8.09 3.92
CA ALA A 23 -7.52 -8.92 3.71
C ALA A 23 -7.81 -10.12 2.81
N VAL A 24 -8.94 -10.81 3.03
CA VAL A 24 -9.43 -11.89 2.18
C VAL A 24 -9.73 -11.38 0.77
N GLY A 25 -10.41 -10.23 0.65
CA GLY A 25 -10.74 -9.63 -0.64
C GLY A 25 -9.51 -9.27 -1.47
N VAL A 26 -8.49 -8.63 -0.87
CA VAL A 26 -7.25 -8.28 -1.58
C VAL A 26 -6.44 -9.53 -1.95
N THR A 27 -6.44 -10.55 -1.08
CA THR A 27 -5.77 -11.82 -1.36
C THR A 27 -6.46 -12.54 -2.52
N ALA A 28 -7.79 -12.59 -2.54
CA ALA A 28 -8.57 -13.19 -3.63
C ALA A 28 -8.35 -12.45 -4.96
N ALA A 29 -8.34 -11.12 -4.95
CA ALA A 29 -8.04 -10.30 -6.13
C ALA A 29 -6.62 -10.55 -6.66
N TRP A 30 -5.63 -10.65 -5.76
CA TRP A 30 -4.26 -10.99 -6.10
C TRP A 30 -4.16 -12.41 -6.71
N ILE A 31 -4.78 -13.42 -6.08
CA ILE A 31 -4.81 -14.79 -6.60
C ILE A 31 -5.41 -14.81 -8.01
N LEU A 32 -6.55 -14.14 -8.19
CA LEU A 32 -7.22 -14.04 -9.49
C LEU A 32 -6.30 -13.41 -10.55
N SER A 33 -5.67 -12.28 -10.24
CA SER A 33 -4.74 -11.59 -11.14
C SER A 33 -3.57 -12.48 -11.56
N VAL A 34 -2.91 -13.13 -10.59
CA VAL A 34 -1.76 -14.03 -10.86
C VAL A 34 -2.21 -15.25 -11.67
N SER A 35 -3.36 -15.83 -11.35
CA SER A 35 -3.89 -17.01 -12.05
C SER A 35 -4.28 -16.70 -13.49
N LEU A 36 -4.91 -15.55 -13.72
CA LEU A 36 -5.22 -15.06 -15.06
C LEU A 36 -3.94 -14.80 -15.85
N GLY A 37 -2.94 -14.14 -15.25
CA GLY A 37 -1.65 -13.90 -15.90
C GLY A 37 -0.89 -15.20 -16.27
N ALA A 38 -1.06 -16.26 -15.48
CA ALA A 38 -0.41 -17.54 -15.76
C ALA A 38 -1.07 -18.34 -16.90
N VAL A 39 -2.36 -18.13 -17.17
CA VAL A 39 -3.15 -18.94 -18.12
C VAL A 39 -3.47 -18.18 -19.40
N LEU A 40 -3.76 -16.88 -19.31
CA LEU A 40 -4.10 -16.06 -20.45
C LEU A 40 -2.86 -15.86 -21.33
N ARG A 41 -3.01 -16.15 -22.62
CA ARG A 41 -2.07 -15.71 -23.64
C ARG A 41 -2.67 -14.52 -24.35
N VAL A 42 -2.18 -13.34 -23.99
CA VAL A 42 -2.69 -12.07 -24.49
C VAL A 42 -1.97 -11.68 -25.78
N ASP A 43 -2.75 -11.16 -26.74
CA ASP A 43 -2.23 -10.59 -27.99
C ASP A 43 -1.12 -9.55 -27.71
N PRO A 44 -0.02 -9.51 -28.49
CA PRO A 44 1.09 -8.60 -28.26
C PRO A 44 0.69 -7.12 -28.20
N GLY A 45 -0.32 -6.68 -28.96
CA GLY A 45 -0.80 -5.30 -28.94
C GLY A 45 -1.43 -4.96 -27.59
N VAL A 46 -2.29 -5.84 -27.08
CA VAL A 46 -2.94 -5.69 -25.78
C VAL A 46 -1.92 -5.79 -24.64
N ALA A 47 -0.94 -6.70 -24.72
CA ALA A 47 0.13 -6.81 -23.74
C ALA A 47 0.97 -5.53 -23.66
N LYS A 48 1.30 -4.91 -24.80
CA LYS A 48 2.04 -3.64 -24.86
C LYS A 48 1.26 -2.47 -24.22
N ILE A 49 -0.03 -2.33 -24.57
CA ILE A 49 -0.89 -1.31 -23.96
C ILE A 49 -1.00 -1.54 -22.44
N SER A 50 -1.18 -2.80 -22.04
CA SER A 50 -1.25 -3.19 -20.62
C SER A 50 0.03 -2.83 -19.88
N LEU A 51 1.20 -3.03 -20.48
CA LEU A 51 2.49 -2.62 -19.89
C LEU A 51 2.60 -1.11 -19.68
N ILE A 52 2.12 -0.30 -20.64
CA ILE A 52 2.09 1.17 -20.50
C ILE A 52 1.18 1.56 -19.33
N VAL A 53 -0.04 1.05 -19.30
CA VAL A 53 -1.02 1.34 -18.23
C VAL A 53 -0.52 0.83 -16.88
N HIS A 54 0.16 -0.33 -16.85
CA HIS A 54 0.80 -0.88 -15.66
C HIS A 54 1.88 0.06 -15.13
N THR A 55 2.71 0.60 -16.02
CA THR A 55 3.76 1.56 -15.65
C THR A 55 3.18 2.87 -15.10
N ILE A 56 2.10 3.39 -15.71
CA ILE A 56 1.39 4.57 -15.20
C ILE A 56 0.80 4.28 -13.82
N SER A 57 0.18 3.10 -13.65
CA SER A 57 -0.39 2.67 -12.38
C SER A 57 0.67 2.51 -11.29
N LEU A 58 1.85 2.00 -11.65
CA LEU A 58 3.03 1.92 -10.77
C LEU A 58 3.45 3.31 -10.32
N VAL A 59 3.65 4.24 -11.26
CA VAL A 59 4.05 5.62 -10.96
C VAL A 59 3.02 6.30 -10.06
N ALA A 60 1.72 6.12 -10.33
CA ALA A 60 0.66 6.69 -9.52
C ALA A 60 0.66 6.13 -8.09
N ALA A 61 0.63 4.81 -7.93
CA ALA A 61 0.58 4.19 -6.60
C ALA A 61 1.86 4.41 -5.81
N PHE A 62 3.01 4.06 -6.39
CA PHE A 62 4.30 4.18 -5.71
C PHE A 62 4.68 5.65 -5.48
N GLY A 63 4.42 6.54 -6.44
CA GLY A 63 4.64 7.97 -6.27
C GLY A 63 3.81 8.56 -5.14
N ALA A 64 2.55 8.14 -5.01
CA ALA A 64 1.71 8.53 -3.88
C ALA A 64 2.23 7.97 -2.54
N VAL A 65 2.70 6.72 -2.51
CA VAL A 65 3.34 6.13 -1.31
C VAL A 65 4.60 6.90 -0.93
N LEU A 66 5.50 7.20 -1.87
CA LEU A 66 6.70 7.98 -1.60
C LEU A 66 6.38 9.37 -1.06
N LEU A 67 5.34 10.03 -1.59
CA LEU A 67 4.89 11.32 -1.08
C LEU A 67 4.41 11.21 0.38
N VAL A 68 3.60 10.20 0.70
CA VAL A 68 3.11 9.97 2.07
C VAL A 68 4.27 9.66 3.01
N ASP A 69 5.18 8.78 2.60
CA ASP A 69 6.35 8.39 3.39
C ASP A 69 7.31 9.56 3.61
N TRP A 70 7.47 10.43 2.62
CA TRP A 70 8.25 11.66 2.76
C TRP A 70 7.66 12.62 3.79
N VAL A 71 6.35 12.86 3.73
CA VAL A 71 5.68 13.74 4.70
C VAL A 71 5.67 13.09 6.10
N GLY A 72 5.47 11.78 6.18
CA GLY A 72 5.59 11.01 7.41
C GLY A 72 6.99 11.07 8.02
N PHE A 73 8.03 11.03 7.18
CA PHE A 73 9.42 11.22 7.60
C PHE A 73 9.64 12.63 8.16
N LEU A 74 9.11 13.68 7.50
CA LEU A 74 9.17 15.04 8.04
C LEU A 74 8.47 15.18 9.40
N TRP A 75 7.36 14.45 9.62
CA TRP A 75 6.72 14.39 10.93
C TRP A 75 7.57 13.62 11.96
N LEU A 76 8.24 12.53 11.56
CA LEU A 76 9.15 11.76 12.41
C LEU A 76 10.30 12.64 12.96
N ILE A 77 10.88 13.50 12.13
CA ILE A 77 11.90 14.47 12.55
C ILE A 77 11.33 15.78 13.12
N SER A 78 10.03 15.79 13.48
CA SER A 78 9.31 16.93 14.09
C SER A 78 9.31 18.22 13.25
N ARG A 79 9.49 18.12 11.93
CA ARG A 79 9.43 19.24 10.97
C ARG A 79 8.02 19.54 10.47
N ARG A 80 7.06 18.63 10.68
CA ARG A 80 5.64 18.82 10.37
C ARG A 80 4.73 18.34 11.48
N LYS A 81 3.48 18.82 11.46
CA LYS A 81 2.42 18.39 12.38
C LYS A 81 1.70 17.17 11.85
N LEU A 82 1.11 16.38 12.75
CA LEU A 82 0.35 15.19 12.40
C LEU A 82 -0.86 15.52 11.49
N VAL A 83 -1.57 16.63 11.75
CA VAL A 83 -2.73 17.03 10.95
C VAL A 83 -2.41 17.31 9.47
N GLU A 84 -1.24 17.90 9.19
CA GLU A 84 -0.80 18.16 7.82
C GLU A 84 -0.49 16.84 7.10
N THR A 85 0.18 15.93 7.83
CA THR A 85 0.54 14.60 7.35
C THR A 85 -0.70 13.76 7.03
N SER A 86 -1.67 13.74 7.96
CA SER A 86 -2.92 12.99 7.83
C SER A 86 -3.80 13.48 6.66
N ARG A 87 -3.80 14.79 6.39
CA ARG A 87 -4.56 15.34 5.24
C ARG A 87 -3.99 14.88 3.90
N ILE A 88 -2.66 14.87 3.77
CA ILE A 88 -1.98 14.39 2.56
C ILE A 88 -2.17 12.88 2.41
N GLU A 89 -1.99 12.12 3.49
CA GLU A 89 -2.26 10.68 3.53
C GLU A 89 -3.68 10.36 3.02
N SER A 90 -4.69 11.04 3.58
CA SER A 90 -6.10 10.83 3.23
C SER A 90 -6.38 11.12 1.74
N ALA A 91 -5.73 12.13 1.17
CA ALA A 91 -5.84 12.46 -0.25
C ALA A 91 -5.08 11.47 -1.16
N ALA A 92 -4.01 10.86 -0.66
CA ALA A 92 -3.22 9.89 -1.39
C ALA A 92 -3.86 8.49 -1.42
N MET A 93 -4.64 8.11 -0.41
CA MET A 93 -5.24 6.76 -0.30
C MET A 93 -5.99 6.31 -1.58
N PRO A 94 -6.86 7.11 -2.21
CA PRO A 94 -7.54 6.70 -3.44
C PRO A 94 -6.57 6.47 -4.61
N ILE A 95 -5.49 7.25 -4.69
CA ILE A 95 -4.46 7.12 -5.73
C ILE A 95 -3.66 5.83 -5.52
N ILE A 96 -3.28 5.53 -4.28
CA ILE A 96 -2.54 4.31 -3.91
C ILE A 96 -3.36 3.08 -4.26
N TRP A 97 -4.60 3.00 -3.77
CA TRP A 97 -5.47 1.85 -4.02
C TRP A 97 -5.93 1.75 -5.47
N GLY A 98 -6.22 2.87 -6.13
CA GLY A 98 -6.56 2.91 -7.54
C GLY A 98 -5.41 2.43 -8.43
N GLY A 99 -4.18 2.90 -8.16
CA GLY A 99 -3.00 2.42 -8.85
C GLY A 99 -2.70 0.95 -8.57
N LEU A 100 -2.87 0.46 -7.33
CA LEU A 100 -2.76 -0.98 -7.01
C LEU A 100 -3.79 -1.82 -7.77
N ALA A 101 -5.03 -1.36 -7.89
CA ALA A 101 -6.06 -2.03 -8.68
C ALA A 101 -5.65 -2.07 -10.18
N GLY A 102 -5.15 -0.96 -10.71
CA GLY A 102 -4.59 -0.89 -12.06
C GLY A 102 -3.44 -1.88 -12.28
N LEU A 103 -2.53 -1.98 -11.31
CA LEU A 103 -1.42 -2.94 -11.33
C LEU A 103 -1.89 -4.40 -11.37
N LEU A 104 -2.91 -4.76 -10.58
CA LEU A 104 -3.46 -6.13 -10.60
C LEU A 104 -4.15 -6.44 -11.93
N VAL A 105 -4.98 -5.53 -12.44
CA VAL A 105 -5.72 -5.74 -13.70
C VAL A 105 -4.74 -5.87 -14.86
N THR A 106 -3.81 -4.93 -14.99
CA THR A 106 -2.83 -4.94 -16.08
C THR A 106 -1.77 -6.02 -15.92
N GLY A 107 -1.38 -6.36 -14.68
CA GLY A 107 -0.43 -7.44 -14.40
C GLY A 107 -0.92 -8.80 -14.90
N ALA A 108 -2.22 -9.04 -14.85
CA ALA A 108 -2.85 -10.24 -15.43
C ALA A 108 -2.76 -10.30 -16.97
N LEU A 109 -2.45 -9.18 -17.63
CA LEU A 109 -2.44 -9.06 -19.08
C LEU A 109 -1.02 -8.99 -19.69
N ILE A 110 0.02 -9.04 -18.87
CA ILE A 110 1.43 -8.86 -19.30
C ILE A 110 2.18 -10.21 -19.46
N ASN A 111 1.45 -11.33 -19.50
CA ASN A 111 2.00 -12.68 -19.73
C ASN A 111 3.25 -13.01 -18.85
N PRO A 112 3.14 -13.00 -17.50
CA PRO A 112 4.27 -13.26 -16.62
C PRO A 112 4.89 -14.66 -16.79
N VAL A 113 6.23 -14.72 -16.82
CA VAL A 113 6.97 -15.98 -16.78
C VAL A 113 7.05 -16.48 -15.33
N MET A 114 6.14 -17.39 -14.97
CA MET A 114 5.99 -17.92 -13.60
C MET A 114 7.07 -18.94 -13.22
N GLU A 115 7.83 -19.45 -14.19
CA GLU A 115 8.97 -20.34 -13.98
C GLU A 115 10.18 -19.60 -13.39
N ASN A 116 10.23 -18.27 -13.54
CA ASN A 116 11.31 -17.45 -13.01
C ASN A 116 11.10 -17.22 -11.49
N PRO A 117 12.04 -17.66 -10.63
CA PRO A 117 11.96 -17.45 -9.18
C PRO A 117 11.82 -15.97 -8.77
N LEU A 118 12.40 -15.05 -9.54
CA LEU A 118 12.26 -13.62 -9.29
C LEU A 118 10.81 -13.16 -9.46
N THR A 119 10.10 -13.65 -10.47
CA THR A 119 8.66 -13.36 -10.66
C THR A 119 7.88 -13.78 -9.42
N ILE A 120 8.14 -14.96 -8.86
CA ILE A 120 7.48 -15.45 -7.64
C ILE A 120 7.77 -14.51 -6.46
N ILE A 121 9.05 -14.13 -6.25
CA ILE A 121 9.44 -13.19 -5.19
C ILE A 121 8.69 -11.85 -5.34
N LYS A 122 8.62 -11.30 -6.56
CA LYS A 122 7.85 -10.09 -6.85
C LYS A 122 6.38 -10.25 -6.48
N MET A 123 5.75 -11.36 -6.86
CA MET A 123 4.33 -11.59 -6.56
C MET A 123 4.07 -11.71 -5.06
N CYS A 124 4.95 -12.40 -4.32
CA CYS A 124 4.89 -12.45 -2.85
C CYS A 124 5.06 -11.06 -2.23
N ALA A 125 6.01 -10.25 -2.72
CA ALA A 125 6.22 -8.89 -2.25
C ALA A 125 4.96 -8.02 -2.45
N VAL A 126 4.29 -8.13 -3.61
CA VAL A 126 3.03 -7.42 -3.87
C VAL A 126 1.92 -7.85 -2.89
N LEU A 127 1.77 -9.15 -2.61
CA LEU A 127 0.78 -9.62 -1.65
C LEU A 127 1.05 -9.10 -0.24
N VAL A 128 2.31 -9.24 0.23
CA VAL A 128 2.73 -8.73 1.55
C VAL A 128 2.49 -7.23 1.65
N LEU A 129 2.79 -6.47 0.60
CA LEU A 129 2.53 -5.03 0.54
C LEU A 129 1.04 -4.70 0.74
N MET A 130 0.16 -5.35 -0.02
CA MET A 130 -1.29 -5.11 0.06
C MET A 130 -1.84 -5.46 1.44
N LEU A 131 -1.42 -6.60 2.00
CA LEU A 131 -1.82 -7.02 3.35
C LEU A 131 -1.29 -6.08 4.42
N ASN A 132 -0.04 -5.65 4.33
CA ASN A 132 0.55 -4.67 5.23
C ASN A 132 -0.26 -3.36 5.23
N GLY A 133 -0.67 -2.88 4.05
CA GLY A 133 -1.55 -1.71 3.91
C GLY A 133 -2.89 -1.87 4.62
N ILE A 134 -3.56 -3.02 4.46
CA ILE A 134 -4.84 -3.32 5.15
C ILE A 134 -4.67 -3.41 6.67
N LEU A 135 -3.63 -4.11 7.12
CA LEU A 135 -3.36 -4.33 8.55
C LEU A 135 -2.92 -3.04 9.26
N LEU A 136 -2.38 -2.07 8.52
CA LEU A 136 -1.99 -0.76 9.03
C LEU A 136 -3.19 0.17 9.29
N ILE A 137 -4.36 -0.06 8.68
CA ILE A 137 -5.55 0.81 8.77
C ILE A 137 -5.97 1.10 10.22
N PRO A 138 -6.11 0.12 11.13
CA PRO A 138 -6.50 0.40 12.51
C PRO A 138 -5.47 1.23 13.26
N CYS A 139 -4.18 1.03 12.97
CA CYS A 139 -3.09 1.81 13.56
C CYS A 139 -3.18 3.27 13.11
N MET A 140 -3.31 3.53 11.81
CA MET A 140 -3.42 4.90 11.27
C MET A 140 -4.67 5.61 11.76
N ARG A 141 -5.79 4.91 11.93
CA ARG A 141 -6.99 5.50 12.55
C ARG A 141 -6.76 5.93 13.99
N ARG A 142 -6.10 5.08 14.79
CA ARG A 142 -5.73 5.44 16.16
C ARG A 142 -4.81 6.66 16.16
N LEU A 143 -3.87 6.73 15.22
CA LEU A 143 -2.96 7.86 15.08
C LEU A 143 -3.72 9.15 14.76
N ASN A 144 -4.57 9.10 13.74
CA ASN A 144 -5.34 10.25 13.26
C ASN A 144 -6.43 10.70 14.25
N SER A 145 -6.75 9.89 15.27
CA SER A 145 -7.61 10.29 16.40
C SER A 145 -6.88 11.06 17.50
N MET A 146 -5.54 11.10 17.48
CA MET A 146 -4.73 11.86 18.45
C MET A 146 -4.81 13.38 18.18
N PRO A 147 -4.48 14.23 19.17
CA PRO A 147 -4.47 15.68 18.97
C PRO A 147 -3.62 16.11 17.77
N ALA A 148 -4.07 17.13 17.02
CA ALA A 148 -3.43 17.59 15.79
C ALA A 148 -1.93 17.96 15.92
N GLY A 149 -1.51 18.38 17.11
CA GLY A 149 -0.14 18.76 17.44
C GLY A 149 0.76 17.61 17.93
N THR A 150 0.25 16.38 17.97
CA THR A 150 1.00 15.21 18.45
C THR A 150 2.30 15.03 17.67
N ARG A 151 3.43 15.04 18.37
CA ARG A 151 4.74 14.76 17.78
C ARG A 151 4.96 13.25 17.75
N PHE A 152 5.87 12.80 16.91
CA PHE A 152 6.22 11.38 16.88
C PHE A 152 6.68 10.86 18.25
N SER A 153 7.41 11.66 19.04
CA SER A 153 7.85 11.33 20.39
C SER A 153 6.71 11.03 21.36
N ASP A 154 5.54 11.64 21.14
CA ASP A 154 4.39 11.59 22.05
C ASP A 154 3.53 10.34 21.78
N VAL A 155 3.80 9.65 20.67
CA VAL A 155 3.11 8.41 20.29
C VAL A 155 3.59 7.25 21.18
N PRO A 156 2.68 6.37 21.67
CA PRO A 156 3.06 5.21 22.46
C PRO A 156 4.16 4.37 21.79
N PRO A 157 5.19 3.90 22.52
CA PRO A 157 6.35 3.21 21.94
C PRO A 157 5.98 2.01 21.05
N GLY A 158 5.05 1.16 21.49
CA GLY A 158 4.62 0.00 20.70
C GLY A 158 3.97 0.39 19.37
N MET A 159 3.26 1.53 19.34
CA MET A 159 2.66 2.05 18.12
C MET A 159 3.72 2.65 17.19
N ARG A 160 4.72 3.38 17.72
CA ARG A 160 5.86 3.87 16.93
C ARG A 160 6.59 2.73 16.24
N VAL A 161 6.93 1.68 16.99
CA VAL A 161 7.63 0.51 16.45
C VAL A 161 6.79 -0.15 15.37
N HIS A 162 5.49 -0.32 15.59
CA HIS A 162 4.59 -0.88 14.58
C HIS A 162 4.55 -0.04 13.29
N LEU A 163 4.46 1.29 13.39
CA LEU A 163 4.50 2.20 12.23
C LEU A 163 5.82 2.06 11.45
N LEU A 164 6.95 2.02 12.15
CA LEU A 164 8.27 1.86 11.53
C LEU A 164 8.44 0.50 10.84
N ILE A 165 7.93 -0.58 11.45
CA ILE A 165 7.93 -1.91 10.84
C ILE A 165 7.07 -1.91 9.57
N CYS A 166 5.85 -1.37 9.62
CA CYS A 166 4.98 -1.28 8.45
C CYS A 166 5.59 -0.44 7.32
N LEU A 167 6.27 0.65 7.65
CA LEU A 167 7.02 1.46 6.69
C LEU A 167 8.15 0.65 6.04
N ALA A 168 8.97 -0.04 6.84
CA ALA A 168 10.07 -0.85 6.35
C ALA A 168 9.59 -2.00 5.44
N ILE A 169 8.52 -2.68 5.83
CA ILE A 169 7.87 -3.73 5.01
C ILE A 169 7.40 -3.13 3.68
N SER A 170 6.69 -2.00 3.73
CA SER A 170 6.17 -1.32 2.54
C SER A 170 7.29 -0.98 1.56
N GLN A 171 8.34 -0.30 2.04
CA GLN A 171 9.49 0.10 1.24
C GLN A 171 10.21 -1.10 0.65
N THR A 172 10.49 -2.12 1.45
CA THR A 172 11.16 -3.35 0.98
C THR A 172 10.35 -4.03 -0.12
N CYS A 173 9.03 -4.15 0.05
CA CYS A 173 8.17 -4.78 -0.94
C CYS A 173 8.08 -3.99 -2.25
N TRP A 174 7.92 -2.65 -2.16
CA TRP A 174 7.90 -1.78 -3.34
C TRP A 174 9.20 -1.86 -4.14
N TRP A 175 10.34 -1.71 -3.46
CA TRP A 175 11.65 -1.78 -4.12
C TRP A 175 11.92 -3.16 -4.71
N THR A 176 11.58 -4.24 -3.99
CA THR A 176 11.69 -5.60 -4.52
C THR A 176 10.88 -5.78 -5.80
N ALA A 177 9.59 -5.39 -5.77
CA ALA A 177 8.71 -5.55 -6.92
C ALA A 177 9.15 -4.70 -8.12
N MET A 178 9.67 -3.49 -7.86
CA MET A 178 10.18 -2.59 -8.88
C MET A 178 11.48 -3.11 -9.52
N VAL A 179 12.48 -3.46 -8.71
CA VAL A 179 13.78 -3.97 -9.20
C VAL A 179 13.60 -5.24 -10.00
N VAL A 180 12.83 -6.21 -9.48
CA VAL A 180 12.52 -7.43 -10.24
C VAL A 180 11.74 -7.12 -11.51
N GLY A 181 10.78 -6.19 -11.45
CA GLY A 181 10.02 -5.75 -12.61
C GLY A 181 10.91 -5.22 -13.73
N PHE A 182 11.89 -4.38 -13.38
CA PHE A 182 12.87 -3.86 -14.33
C PHE A 182 13.76 -4.97 -14.89
N ILE A 183 14.34 -5.82 -14.05
CA ILE A 183 15.21 -6.93 -14.48
C ILE A 183 14.48 -7.81 -15.50
N ASN A 184 13.27 -8.26 -15.17
CA ASN A 184 12.48 -9.12 -16.06
C ASN A 184 12.04 -8.41 -17.36
N SER A 185 12.02 -7.08 -17.37
CA SER A 185 11.65 -6.30 -18.56
C SER A 185 12.87 -6.00 -19.45
N THR A 186 14.08 -5.98 -18.90
CA THR A 186 15.33 -5.85 -19.67
C THR A 186 15.69 -7.13 -20.41
N ASP A 187 15.33 -8.31 -19.90
CA ASP A 187 15.54 -9.59 -20.61
C ASP A 187 14.64 -9.77 -21.84
N LEU A 188 13.72 -8.83 -22.10
CA LEU A 188 12.84 -8.77 -23.27
C LEU A 188 13.44 -7.94 -24.45
N PHE A 189 14.65 -7.41 -24.29
CA PHE A 189 15.42 -6.67 -25.32
C PHE A 189 16.77 -7.33 -25.58
#